data_AF-K1S9N2-F1
#
_entry.id   AF-K1S9N2-F1
#
_cell.length_a   1.000
_cell.length_b   1.000
_cell.length_c   1.000
_cell.angle_alpha   90.00
_cell.angle_beta   90.00
_cell.angle_gamma   90.00
#
_symmetry.space_group_name_H-M   'P 1'
#
loop_
_entity.id
_entity.type
_entity.pdbx_description
1 polymer ?
#
loop_
_entity_poly.entity_id
_entity_poly.type
_entity_poly.pdbx_seq_one_letter_code
_entity_poly.pdbx_strand_id
1 'polypeptide(L)'
;VSWCVGHLVGLAEAAAYGEQYKKWSYDSLPILPQEWKYAVAADKEKQFKTLKELMHRADVSEVVNACDAGREGELIFRFVYEMAGCKKPMRRLWISSMEDSAIKEGFSRLKNGEDTTRSLLPHYAGQRLTG
;
A
#
# COMPACT_ATOMS: atom_id res chain seq x y z
N VAL A 1 -3.86 -15.33 8.33
CA VAL A 1 -3.38 -14.85 7.01
C VAL A 1 -4.54 -14.17 6.30
N SER A 2 -4.30 -13.08 5.58
CA SER A 2 -5.29 -12.38 4.75
C SER A 2 -4.59 -11.80 3.50
N TRP A 3 -5.34 -11.19 2.57
CA TRP A 3 -4.83 -10.81 1.26
C TRP A 3 -5.40 -9.48 0.74
N CYS A 4 -4.73 -8.90 -0.26
CA CYS A 4 -5.27 -7.83 -1.08
C CYS A 4 -5.85 -8.40 -2.39
N VAL A 5 -6.86 -7.72 -2.95
CA VAL A 5 -7.41 -8.04 -4.28
C VAL A 5 -6.98 -6.94 -5.24
N GLY A 6 -5.74 -7.06 -5.74
CA GLY A 6 -5.02 -5.98 -6.40
C GLY A 6 -4.86 -4.77 -5.47
N HIS A 7 -4.86 -3.56 -6.03
CA HIS A 7 -4.85 -2.31 -5.27
C HIS A 7 -6.20 -2.12 -4.54
N LEU A 8 -6.18 -2.15 -3.20
CA LEU A 8 -7.35 -1.78 -2.38
C LEU A 8 -7.41 -0.27 -2.13
N VAL A 9 -6.24 0.37 -2.12
CA VAL A 9 -6.04 1.79 -1.85
C VAL A 9 -5.23 2.36 -3.02
N GLY A 10 -5.57 3.57 -3.44
CA GLY A 10 -4.84 4.31 -4.47
C GLY A 10 -4.79 5.80 -4.14
N LEU A 11 -4.29 6.61 -5.08
CA LEU A 11 -4.36 8.06 -4.97
C LEU A 11 -5.81 8.52 -4.98
N ALA A 12 -6.11 9.55 -4.19
CA ALA A 12 -7.42 10.17 -4.20
C ALA A 12 -7.63 10.95 -5.50
N GLU A 13 -8.87 10.99 -5.96
CA GLU A 13 -9.30 11.79 -7.10
C GLU A 13 -9.04 13.29 -6.90
N ALA A 14 -8.91 14.02 -8.01
CA ALA A 14 -8.70 15.47 -8.02
C ALA A 14 -9.68 16.24 -7.11
N ALA A 15 -10.96 15.84 -7.12
CA ALA A 15 -12.02 16.41 -6.30
C ALA A 15 -11.75 16.35 -4.78
N ALA A 16 -10.90 15.44 -4.30
CA ALA A 16 -10.52 15.34 -2.90
C ALA A 16 -9.58 16.47 -2.45
N TYR A 17 -8.97 17.20 -3.38
CA TYR A 17 -8.00 18.27 -3.09
C TYR A 17 -8.62 19.68 -3.09
N GLY A 18 -9.88 19.83 -3.49
CA GLY A 18 -10.58 21.12 -3.46
C GLY A 18 -11.79 21.17 -4.38
N GLU A 19 -12.74 22.07 -4.10
CA GLU A 19 -13.94 22.23 -4.94
C GLU A 19 -13.61 22.67 -6.36
N GLN A 20 -12.55 23.46 -6.53
CA GLN A 20 -12.04 23.91 -7.83
C GLN A 20 -11.60 22.76 -8.75
N TYR A 21 -11.37 21.56 -8.19
CA TYR A 21 -10.96 20.37 -8.94
C TYR A 21 -12.11 19.38 -9.17
N LYS A 22 -13.33 19.66 -8.70
CA LYS A 22 -14.51 18.83 -8.97
C LYS A 22 -14.95 18.88 -10.44
N LYS A 23 -14.66 19.99 -11.12
CA LYS A 23 -14.90 20.16 -12.56
C LYS A 23 -13.56 20.25 -13.28
N TRP A 24 -13.45 19.52 -14.38
CA TRP A 24 -12.28 19.58 -15.24
C TRP A 24 -12.20 20.94 -15.93
N SER A 25 -11.03 21.59 -15.84
CA SER A 25 -10.67 22.80 -16.57
C SER A 25 -9.17 22.79 -16.84
N TYR A 26 -8.75 23.28 -18.02
CA TYR A 26 -7.33 23.47 -18.33
C TYR A 26 -6.67 24.48 -17.39
N ASP A 27 -7.40 25.49 -16.92
CA ASP A 27 -6.89 26.51 -16.00
C ASP A 27 -6.54 25.94 -14.61
N SER A 28 -7.10 24.78 -14.27
CA SER A 28 -6.86 24.09 -13.00
C SER A 28 -5.63 23.16 -13.06
N LEU A 29 -4.97 23.05 -14.22
CA LEU A 29 -3.81 22.18 -14.43
C LEU A 29 -2.49 22.96 -14.33
N PRO A 30 -1.41 22.31 -13.84
CA PRO A 30 -1.38 20.96 -13.27
C PRO A 30 -1.93 20.92 -11.83
N ILE A 31 -2.58 19.82 -11.45
CA ILE A 31 -3.00 19.59 -10.06
C ILE A 31 -1.81 19.00 -9.30
N LEU A 32 -1.11 19.86 -8.55
CA LEU A 32 0.03 19.45 -7.72
C LEU A 32 -0.30 19.68 -6.25
N PRO A 33 -0.85 18.67 -5.55
CA PRO A 33 -1.20 18.82 -4.16
C PRO A 33 0.07 18.90 -3.29
N GLN A 34 0.03 19.73 -2.24
CA GLN A 34 1.11 19.80 -1.25
C GLN A 34 1.27 18.46 -0.51
N GLU A 35 0.14 17.80 -0.23
CA GLU A 35 0.08 16.48 0.39
C GLU A 35 -0.79 15.55 -0.45
N TRP A 36 -0.25 14.38 -0.76
CA TRP A 36 -0.98 13.35 -1.50
C TRP A 36 -1.98 12.66 -0.59
N LYS A 37 -3.24 12.62 -1.03
CA LYS A 37 -4.32 11.91 -0.35
C LYS A 37 -4.48 10.53 -0.98
N TYR A 38 -4.87 9.57 -0.15
CA TYR A 38 -5.19 8.22 -0.57
C TYR A 38 -6.67 7.92 -0.33
N ALA A 39 -7.24 7.07 -1.17
CA ALA A 39 -8.62 6.63 -1.06
C ALA A 39 -8.69 5.11 -1.20
N VAL A 40 -9.61 4.51 -0.45
CA VAL A 40 -9.97 3.09 -0.61
C VAL A 40 -10.93 3.00 -1.79
N ALA A 41 -10.72 2.02 -2.68
CA ALA A 41 -11.66 1.78 -3.77
C ALA A 41 -13.02 1.34 -3.22
N ALA A 42 -14.11 1.95 -3.71
CA ALA A 42 -15.45 1.78 -3.15
C ALA A 42 -15.94 0.32 -3.14
N ASP A 43 -15.57 -0.45 -4.16
CA ASP A 43 -15.88 -1.89 -4.30
C ASP A 43 -15.05 -2.78 -3.36
N LYS A 44 -14.02 -2.22 -2.70
CA LYS A 44 -13.02 -2.96 -1.90
C LYS A 44 -13.01 -2.57 -0.42
N GLU A 45 -13.89 -1.67 0.01
CA GLU A 45 -13.96 -1.18 1.40
C GLU A 45 -14.07 -2.31 2.43
N LYS A 46 -14.88 -3.34 2.15
CA LYS A 46 -15.06 -4.49 3.04
C LYS A 46 -13.74 -5.24 3.28
N GLN A 47 -12.96 -5.45 2.22
CA GLN A 47 -11.67 -6.14 2.33
C GLN A 47 -10.65 -5.28 3.07
N PHE A 48 -10.60 -3.99 2.75
CA PHE A 48 -9.75 -3.04 3.47
C PHE A 48 -10.09 -2.99 4.97
N LYS A 49 -11.37 -2.93 5.32
CA LYS A 49 -11.83 -2.94 6.72
C LYS A 49 -11.36 -4.20 7.45
N THR A 50 -11.50 -5.37 6.83
CA THR A 50 -11.00 -6.64 7.39
C THR A 50 -9.50 -6.57 7.68
N LEU A 51 -8.69 -6.10 6.74
CA LEU A 51 -7.25 -5.95 6.92
C LEU A 51 -6.91 -4.96 8.04
N LYS A 52 -7.58 -3.81 8.06
CA LYS A 52 -7.40 -2.79 9.10
C LYS A 52 -7.70 -3.34 10.48
N GLU A 53 -8.83 -4.03 10.66
CA GLU A 53 -9.20 -4.66 11.93
C GLU A 53 -8.15 -5.70 12.37
N LEU A 54 -7.72 -6.57 11.45
CA LEU A 54 -6.66 -7.55 11.73
C LEU A 54 -5.34 -6.88 12.15
N MET A 55 -4.93 -5.81 11.47
CA MET A 55 -3.72 -5.06 11.80
C MET A 55 -3.79 -4.41 13.19
N HIS A 56 -4.98 -3.98 13.64
CA HIS A 56 -5.17 -3.28 14.92
C HIS A 56 -5.47 -4.18 16.12
N ARG A 57 -5.73 -5.48 15.91
CA ARG A 57 -5.93 -6.46 16.99
C ARG A 57 -4.81 -6.46 18.03
N ALA A 58 -5.13 -6.49 19.32
CA ALA A 58 -4.13 -6.42 20.39
C ALA A 58 -3.15 -7.61 20.42
N ASP A 59 -3.57 -8.79 19.98
CA ASP A 59 -2.77 -10.01 19.95
C ASP A 59 -1.80 -10.10 18.76
N VAL A 60 -1.90 -9.18 17.80
CA VAL A 60 -0.98 -9.08 16.66
C VAL A 60 0.20 -8.19 17.04
N SER A 61 1.41 -8.75 17.06
CA SER A 61 2.65 -8.02 17.40
C SER A 61 3.33 -7.39 16.18
N GLU A 62 3.21 -7.99 15.00
CA GLU A 62 3.85 -7.53 13.76
C GLU A 62 3.00 -7.86 12.52
N VAL A 63 3.32 -7.22 11.39
CA VAL A 63 2.68 -7.45 10.10
C VAL A 63 3.73 -7.88 9.08
N VAL A 64 3.51 -9.01 8.42
CA VAL A 64 4.41 -9.50 7.36
C VAL A 64 3.82 -9.15 5.98
N ASN A 65 4.54 -8.35 5.20
CA ASN A 65 4.24 -8.17 3.78
C ASN A 65 4.69 -9.41 3.00
N ALA A 66 3.70 -10.17 2.53
CA ALA A 66 3.87 -11.36 1.71
C ALA A 66 3.41 -11.17 0.25
N CYS A 67 3.22 -9.94 -0.22
CA CYS A 67 2.94 -9.67 -1.64
C CYS A 67 4.15 -10.04 -2.51
N ASP A 68 3.91 -10.17 -3.82
CA ASP A 68 4.93 -10.57 -4.79
C ASP A 68 6.24 -9.79 -4.64
N ALA A 69 7.36 -10.48 -4.80
CA ALA A 69 8.70 -9.90 -4.75
C ALA A 69 8.93 -8.93 -5.91
N GLY A 70 8.53 -7.68 -5.72
CA GLY A 70 8.62 -6.62 -6.71
C GLY A 70 8.07 -5.30 -6.19
N ARG A 71 8.20 -4.26 -7.04
CA ARG A 71 7.77 -2.89 -6.70
C ARG A 71 6.27 -2.78 -6.50
N GLU A 72 5.47 -3.33 -7.42
CA GLU A 72 4.00 -3.28 -7.33
C GLU A 72 3.46 -4.03 -6.11
N GLY A 73 3.98 -5.23 -5.81
CA GLY A 73 3.59 -5.95 -4.60
C GLY A 73 3.87 -5.18 -3.32
N GLU A 74 4.99 -4.47 -3.27
CA GLU A 74 5.33 -3.61 -2.14
C GLU A 74 4.41 -2.39 -2.04
N LEU A 75 4.06 -1.74 -3.15
CA LEU A 75 3.14 -0.60 -3.18
C LEU A 75 1.73 -0.97 -2.74
N ILE A 76 1.20 -2.09 -3.25
CA ILE A 76 -0.13 -2.61 -2.89
C ILE A 76 -0.21 -2.74 -1.36
N PHE A 77 0.78 -3.38 -0.76
CA PHE A 77 0.82 -3.55 0.69
C PHE A 77 0.94 -2.19 1.40
N ARG A 78 1.83 -1.31 0.94
CA ARG A 78 2.13 -0.07 1.66
C ARG A 78 0.96 0.89 1.69
N PHE A 79 0.25 1.06 0.57
CA PHE A 79 -0.94 1.92 0.54
C PHE A 79 -1.99 1.43 1.54
N VAL A 80 -2.19 0.12 1.65
CA VAL A 80 -3.10 -0.45 2.65
C VAL A 80 -2.58 -0.20 4.07
N TYR A 81 -1.30 -0.47 4.32
CA TYR A 81 -0.70 -0.33 5.65
C TYR A 81 -0.71 1.13 6.15
N GLU A 82 -0.37 2.08 5.28
CA GLU A 82 -0.40 3.53 5.55
C GLU A 82 -1.83 4.02 5.74
N MET A 83 -2.77 3.67 4.85
CA MET A 83 -4.18 4.06 4.96
C MET A 83 -4.86 3.43 6.18
N ALA A 84 -4.44 2.23 6.59
CA ALA A 84 -4.90 1.60 7.82
C ALA A 84 -4.36 2.31 9.08
N GLY A 85 -3.33 3.15 8.95
CA GLY A 85 -2.67 3.83 10.06
C GLY A 85 -1.96 2.86 11.01
N CYS A 86 -1.54 1.68 10.52
CA CYS A 86 -0.84 0.71 11.35
C CYS A 86 0.56 1.22 11.70
N LYS A 87 1.01 0.98 12.94
CA LYS A 87 2.34 1.37 13.45
C LYS A 87 3.14 0.18 13.99
N LYS A 88 2.60 -1.03 13.85
CA LYS A 88 3.26 -2.25 14.35
C LYS A 88 4.45 -2.61 13.46
N PRO A 89 5.52 -3.21 14.02
CA PRO A 89 6.66 -3.67 13.24
C PRO A 89 6.24 -4.40 11.97
N MET A 90 6.85 -4.01 10.85
CA MET A 90 6.57 -4.60 9.55
C MET A 90 7.79 -5.39 9.08
N ARG A 91 7.54 -6.63 8.63
CA ARG A 91 8.53 -7.54 8.07
C ARG A 91 8.20 -7.81 6.60
N ARG A 92 9.19 -8.22 5.81
CA ARG A 92 9.02 -8.50 4.39
C ARG A 92 9.44 -9.92 4.05
N LEU A 93 8.49 -10.70 3.51
CA LEU A 93 8.72 -12.02 2.95
C LEU A 93 9.06 -11.91 1.46
N TRP A 94 10.34 -12.03 1.10
CA TRP A 94 10.81 -11.85 -0.27
C TRP A 94 11.04 -13.21 -0.96
N ILE A 95 9.99 -13.78 -1.54
CA ILE A 95 10.04 -15.05 -2.27
C ILE A 95 9.45 -14.91 -3.67
N SER A 96 9.94 -15.71 -4.62
CA SER A 96 9.44 -15.80 -5.99
C SER A 96 8.92 -17.20 -6.35
N SER A 97 8.91 -18.12 -5.39
CA SER A 97 8.40 -19.49 -5.52
C SER A 97 7.35 -19.76 -4.45
N MET A 98 6.33 -20.53 -4.81
CA MET A 98 5.26 -20.96 -3.91
C MET A 98 5.50 -22.36 -3.33
N GLU A 99 6.65 -22.97 -3.59
CA GLU A 99 7.01 -24.25 -2.99
C GLU A 99 7.18 -24.15 -1.47
N ASP A 100 6.75 -25.18 -0.75
CA ASP A 100 6.82 -25.24 0.72
C ASP A 100 8.23 -24.97 1.27
N SER A 101 9.26 -25.47 0.59
CA SER A 101 10.67 -25.25 0.94
C SER A 101 11.04 -23.76 0.87
N ALA A 102 10.68 -23.11 -0.24
CA ALA A 102 10.94 -21.69 -0.47
C ALA A 102 10.18 -20.79 0.52
N ILE A 103 8.93 -21.14 0.84
CA ILE A 103 8.14 -20.42 1.84
C ILE A 103 8.79 -20.54 3.22
N LYS A 104 9.14 -21.76 3.65
CA LYS A 104 9.80 -21.98 4.96
C LYS A 104 11.14 -21.25 5.05
N GLU A 105 11.96 -21.34 4.01
CA GLU A 105 13.24 -20.60 3.95
C GLU A 105 13.00 -19.09 4.00
N GLY A 106 12.05 -18.57 3.21
CA GLY A 106 11.70 -17.15 3.18
C GLY A 106 11.27 -16.62 4.54
N PHE A 107 10.46 -17.37 5.29
CA PHE A 107 10.05 -16.99 6.66
C PHE A 107 11.21 -17.03 7.66
N SER A 108 12.21 -17.91 7.49
CA SER A 108 13.42 -17.88 8.32
C SER A 108 14.33 -16.69 8.03
N ARG A 109 14.13 -16.01 6.89
CA ARG A 109 14.96 -14.89 6.41
C ARG A 109 14.13 -13.62 6.12
N LEU A 110 13.12 -13.36 6.95
CA LEU A 110 12.31 -12.14 6.84
C LEU A 110 13.19 -10.89 6.93
N LYS A 111 13.03 -9.99 5.95
CA LYS A 111 13.72 -8.70 5.91
C LYS A 111 12.96 -7.68 6.77
N ASN A 112 13.65 -6.64 7.24
CA ASN A 112 12.95 -5.51 7.84
C ASN A 112 12.20 -4.75 6.74
N GLY A 113 10.96 -4.37 7.01
CA GLY A 113 10.13 -3.67 6.02
C GLY A 113 10.60 -2.24 5.73
N GLU A 114 11.46 -1.66 6.58
CA GLU A 114 12.08 -0.36 6.32
C GLU A 114 13.09 -0.43 5.18
N ASP A 115 13.83 -1.53 5.05
CA ASP A 115 14.87 -1.72 4.03
C ASP A 115 14.31 -1.66 2.60
N THR A 116 13.06 -2.10 2.41
CA THR A 116 12.37 -2.05 1.11
C THR A 116 11.76 -0.69 0.79
N THR A 117 11.63 0.21 1.77
CA THR A 117 11.04 1.54 1.57
C THR A 117 11.89 2.42 0.65
N ARG A 118 13.22 2.34 0.80
CA ARG A 118 14.16 3.24 0.12
C ARG A 118 14.17 3.02 -1.40
N SER A 119 13.89 1.81 -1.87
CA SER A 119 13.84 1.49 -3.30
C SER A 119 12.54 1.94 -3.98
N LEU A 120 11.51 2.31 -3.21
CA LEU A 120 10.20 2.68 -3.74
C LEU A 120 10.02 4.18 -3.96
N LEU A 121 10.84 5.03 -3.33
CA LEU A 121 10.70 6.49 -3.40
C LEU A 121 10.54 7.03 -4.84
N PRO A 122 11.30 6.57 -5.84
CA PRO A 122 11.12 7.01 -7.22
C PRO A 122 9.78 6.57 -7.84
N HIS A 123 9.24 5.42 -7.43
CA HIS A 123 7.98 4.88 -7.96
C HIS A 123 6.76 5.51 -7.28
N TYR A 124 6.84 5.80 -5.98
CA TYR A 124 5.86 6.67 -5.31
C TYR A 124 5.79 8.03 -5.99
N ALA A 125 6.95 8.63 -6.32
CA ALA A 125 6.99 9.88 -7.09
C ALA A 125 6.41 9.70 -8.51
N GLY A 126 6.69 8.58 -9.18
CA GLY A 126 6.13 8.26 -10.49
C GLY A 126 4.60 8.19 -10.49
N GLN A 127 3.99 7.40 -9.59
CA GLN A 127 2.52 7.32 -9.50
C GLN A 127 1.88 8.67 -9.16
N ARG A 128 2.58 9.52 -8.40
CA ARG A 128 2.16 10.89 -8.08
C ARG A 128 2.25 11.85 -9.29
N LEU A 129 3.08 11.57 -10.28
CA LEU A 129 3.28 12.48 -11.42
C LEU A 129 2.49 12.07 -12.67
N THR A 130 2.01 10.83 -12.74
CA THR A 130 1.30 10.28 -13.91
C THR A 130 -0.17 9.98 -13.66
N GLY A 131 -0.68 10.26 -12.45
CA GLY A 131 -2.08 10.10 -12.07
C GLY A 131 -2.95 11.27 -12.45
#